data_AF-A0A1F6RUR3-F1
#
_entry.id   AF-A0A1F6RUR3-F1
#
_cell.length_a   1.000
_cell.length_b   1.000
_cell.length_c   1.000
_cell.angle_alpha   90.00
_cell.angle_beta   90.00
_cell.angle_gamma   90.00
#
_symmetry.space_group_name_H-M   'P 1'
#
loop_
_entity.id
_entity.type
_entity.pdbx_description
1 polymer ?
#
loop_
_entity_poly.entity_id
_entity_poly.type
_entity_poly.pdbx_seq_one_letter_code
_entity_poly.pdbx_strand_id
1 'polypeptide(L)'
;MVIADELRSQEEVKDSVMANAELLNLNNKKIITKANLRRIEISELPNKLPDFKTSIRTKDNILADWIIQWIEAGLKEGKLQKNDLLPRKAALAAHLGVSIGTVQTAIRFIEDKGHVESKQRIGTFVRDISSPAAELRKQTSKREQAIVALKKIIVKNSYSVGEPLPSSRELAKVIGSAPNTTRLALEYLASIGIIESKGCRGNKANWILKDIPVIDECDEIDANLESDTLVNQVERDLKELIGQRFQVNDKLPSHFELADILKVSIKTVHDAMKRLVEQGILKSKRGRYGTFIMRLPSEAQFYGSDADSIFASALEASLYNYEKVERHMKLLIKENYKVGDKLPAMSKLALQLKVSSNTIRKALQRLSEQNVVKFSRGRYGGTFVISMPQVDESEETSFTWLSINPEHMAVYRTVNK
;
A
#
# COMPACT_ATOMS: atom_id res chain seq x y z
N MET A 1 -33.74 13.17 -17.80
CA MET A 1 -33.60 11.70 -17.67
C MET A 1 -32.16 11.28 -17.35
N VAL A 2 -31.12 11.94 -17.89
CA VAL A 2 -29.70 11.56 -17.62
C VAL A 2 -29.24 11.84 -16.18
N ILE A 3 -29.68 12.94 -15.57
CA ILE A 3 -29.26 13.32 -14.20
C ILE A 3 -29.81 12.36 -13.12
N ALA A 4 -30.94 11.71 -13.38
CA ALA A 4 -31.57 10.78 -12.46
C ALA A 4 -30.88 9.39 -12.45
N ASP A 5 -30.39 8.92 -13.60
CA ASP A 5 -29.60 7.68 -13.70
C ASP A 5 -28.21 7.83 -13.06
N GLU A 6 -27.63 9.03 -13.10
CA GLU A 6 -26.33 9.32 -12.47
C GLU A 6 -26.45 9.32 -10.94
N LEU A 7 -27.56 9.82 -10.39
CA LEU A 7 -27.82 9.78 -8.94
C LEU A 7 -28.14 8.37 -8.44
N ARG A 8 -28.89 7.60 -9.23
CA ARG A 8 -29.26 6.21 -8.91
C ARG A 8 -28.06 5.26 -8.94
N SER A 9 -27.15 5.44 -9.90
CA SER A 9 -25.87 4.72 -9.93
C SER A 9 -24.92 5.15 -8.80
N GLN A 10 -24.94 6.41 -8.36
CA GLN A 10 -24.18 6.85 -7.18
C GLN A 10 -24.75 6.28 -5.87
N GLU A 11 -26.07 6.11 -5.77
CA GLU A 11 -26.75 5.49 -4.62
C GLU A 11 -26.52 3.97 -4.54
N GLU A 12 -26.63 3.25 -5.66
CA GLU A 12 -26.30 1.81 -5.72
C GLU A 12 -24.81 1.55 -5.44
N VAL A 13 -23.92 2.44 -5.88
CA VAL A 13 -22.50 2.40 -5.51
C VAL A 13 -22.32 2.66 -4.00
N LYS A 14 -23.05 3.61 -3.39
CA LYS A 14 -22.97 3.86 -1.94
C LYS A 14 -23.47 2.70 -1.08
N ASP A 15 -24.58 2.07 -1.45
CA ASP A 15 -25.14 0.93 -0.69
C ASP A 15 -24.26 -0.32 -0.84
N SER A 16 -23.67 -0.54 -2.03
CA SER A 16 -22.64 -1.57 -2.21
C SER A 16 -21.35 -1.27 -1.43
N VAL A 17 -21.00 0.01 -1.26
CA VAL A 17 -19.82 0.48 -0.50
C VAL A 17 -19.97 0.26 1.01
N MET A 18 -21.17 0.38 1.57
CA MET A 18 -21.43 0.07 2.98
C MET A 18 -21.34 -1.44 3.27
N ALA A 19 -21.87 -2.27 2.38
CA ALA A 19 -21.75 -3.73 2.48
C ALA A 19 -20.29 -4.25 2.34
N ASN A 20 -19.41 -3.49 1.68
CA ASN A 20 -17.99 -3.83 1.51
C ASN A 20 -17.14 -3.61 2.77
N ALA A 21 -17.54 -2.68 3.64
CA ALA A 21 -16.81 -2.38 4.88
C ALA A 21 -17.06 -3.43 5.98
N GLU A 22 -18.23 -4.07 5.95
CA GLU A 22 -18.64 -5.16 6.85
C GLU A 22 -17.82 -6.43 6.62
N LEU A 23 -17.48 -6.75 5.37
CA LEU A 23 -16.82 -8.01 4.99
C LEU A 23 -15.33 -8.10 5.37
N LEU A 24 -14.66 -6.99 5.66
CA LEU A 24 -13.22 -6.92 5.96
C LEU A 24 -12.92 -6.60 7.43
N ASN A 25 -13.91 -6.68 8.34
CA ASN A 25 -13.79 -6.20 9.72
C ASN A 25 -13.22 -4.75 9.79
N LEU A 26 -13.62 -3.91 8.82
CA LEU A 26 -13.15 -2.53 8.66
C LEU A 26 -14.08 -1.50 9.32
N ASN A 27 -15.29 -1.88 9.70
CA ASN A 27 -16.30 -0.99 10.28
C ASN A 27 -15.82 -0.22 11.53
N ASN A 28 -14.90 -0.79 12.30
CA ASN A 28 -14.37 -0.14 13.51
C ASN A 28 -13.12 0.72 13.25
N LYS A 29 -12.58 0.75 12.02
CA LYS A 29 -11.31 1.43 11.72
C LYS A 29 -11.54 2.87 11.26
N LYS A 30 -10.89 3.84 11.92
CA LYS A 30 -11.03 5.28 11.65
C LYS A 30 -9.69 5.91 11.25
N ILE A 31 -9.75 6.86 10.31
CA ILE A 31 -8.60 7.72 10.00
C ILE A 31 -8.58 8.87 11.00
N ILE A 32 -7.76 8.75 12.04
CA ILE A 32 -7.53 9.84 12.99
C ILE A 32 -6.45 10.78 12.43
N THR A 33 -6.80 12.05 12.24
CA THR A 33 -5.89 13.13 11.87
C THR A 33 -5.53 13.98 13.10
N LYS A 34 -4.28 14.47 13.14
CA LYS A 34 -3.76 15.22 14.28
C LYS A 34 -4.51 16.52 14.58
N ALA A 35 -5.13 17.14 13.57
CA ALA A 35 -5.82 18.42 13.69
C ALA A 35 -7.11 18.33 14.51
N ASN A 36 -7.72 17.14 14.60
CA ASN A 36 -9.01 16.95 15.25
C ASN A 36 -8.90 16.53 16.72
N LEU A 37 -7.68 16.46 17.28
CA LEU A 37 -7.44 15.94 18.62
C LEU A 37 -7.05 17.05 19.58
N ARG A 38 -7.75 17.14 20.72
CA ARG A 38 -7.34 17.97 21.85
C ARG A 38 -6.12 17.35 22.52
N ARG A 39 -5.15 18.18 22.89
CA ARG A 39 -4.01 17.78 23.72
C ARG A 39 -4.23 18.24 25.15
N ILE A 40 -4.02 17.31 26.08
CA ILE A 40 -4.01 17.54 27.52
C ILE A 40 -2.71 18.25 27.87
N GLU A 41 -2.82 19.37 28.56
CA GLU A 41 -1.67 20.12 29.07
C GLU A 41 -1.23 19.58 30.43
N ILE A 42 0.03 19.83 30.79
CA ILE A 42 0.63 19.33 32.03
C ILE A 42 -0.14 19.84 33.27
N SER A 43 -0.72 21.03 33.18
CA SER A 43 -1.51 21.65 34.24
C SER A 43 -2.82 20.91 34.57
N GLU A 44 -3.30 20.05 33.66
CA GLU A 44 -4.50 19.24 33.86
C GLU A 44 -4.20 17.89 34.55
N LEU A 45 -2.92 17.59 34.82
CA LEU A 45 -2.50 16.41 35.56
C LEU A 45 -2.78 16.55 37.06
N PRO A 46 -2.97 15.43 37.79
CA PRO A 46 -3.27 15.50 39.20
C PRO A 46 -2.04 15.97 39.99
N ASN A 47 -2.26 16.92 40.91
CA ASN A 47 -1.20 17.53 41.74
C ASN A 47 -0.49 16.53 42.65
N LYS A 48 -1.09 15.37 42.93
CA LYS A 48 -0.47 14.30 43.72
C LYS A 48 0.44 13.46 42.82
N LEU A 49 1.74 13.72 42.95
CA LEU A 49 2.78 12.96 42.28
C LEU A 49 2.88 11.54 42.86
N PRO A 50 3.26 10.54 42.03
CA PRO A 50 3.46 9.17 42.49
C PRO A 50 4.70 9.03 43.39
N ASP A 51 4.57 8.25 44.46
CA ASP A 51 5.67 7.99 45.40
C ASP A 51 6.66 6.94 44.84
N PHE A 52 7.83 7.39 44.43
CA PHE A 52 8.87 6.52 43.86
C PHE A 52 9.83 5.90 44.89
N LYS A 53 9.73 6.27 46.16
CA LYS A 53 10.76 5.97 47.18
C LYS A 53 10.48 4.72 48.03
N THR A 54 9.23 4.28 48.14
CA THR A 54 8.80 3.33 49.20
C THR A 54 8.50 1.92 48.68
N SER A 55 8.70 1.68 47.40
CA SER A 55 8.08 0.56 46.67
C SER A 55 9.08 -0.49 46.19
N ILE A 56 8.74 -1.77 46.39
CA ILE A 56 9.46 -2.96 45.89
C ILE A 56 9.37 -3.08 44.35
N ARG A 57 8.36 -2.43 43.74
CA ARG A 57 8.10 -2.45 42.30
C ARG A 57 8.99 -1.47 41.55
N THR A 58 9.18 -1.72 40.26
CA THR A 58 9.93 -0.82 39.37
C THR A 58 9.21 0.53 39.22
N LYS A 59 9.98 1.61 39.04
CA LYS A 59 9.46 2.98 38.84
C LYS A 59 8.46 3.05 37.69
N ASP A 60 8.74 2.31 36.62
CA ASP A 60 7.93 2.24 35.41
C ASP A 60 6.52 1.67 35.68
N ASN A 61 6.39 0.65 36.53
CA ASN A 61 5.09 0.04 36.87
C ASN A 61 4.25 0.96 37.77
N ILE A 62 4.88 1.65 38.71
CA ILE A 62 4.19 2.61 39.60
C ILE A 62 3.65 3.77 38.77
N LEU A 63 4.46 4.27 37.85
CA LEU A 63 4.04 5.30 36.93
C LEU A 63 2.89 4.83 36.04
N ALA A 64 2.96 3.58 35.55
CA ALA A 64 1.88 3.00 34.76
C ALA A 64 0.56 2.95 35.52
N ASP A 65 0.58 2.42 36.74
CA ASP A 65 -0.61 2.30 37.59
C ASP A 65 -1.18 3.69 37.96
N TRP A 66 -0.33 4.69 38.22
CA TRP A 66 -0.75 6.07 38.49
C TRP A 66 -1.46 6.72 37.28
N ILE A 67 -0.89 6.58 36.07
CA ILE A 67 -1.53 7.12 34.86
C ILE A 67 -2.87 6.41 34.59
N ILE A 68 -2.95 5.09 34.82
CA ILE A 68 -4.20 4.33 34.67
C ILE A 68 -5.28 4.86 35.62
N GLN A 69 -4.97 5.01 36.90
CA GLN A 69 -5.90 5.54 37.89
C GLN A 69 -6.39 6.95 37.52
N TRP A 70 -5.49 7.80 37.03
CA TRP A 70 -5.86 9.14 36.57
C TRP A 70 -6.76 9.11 35.33
N ILE A 71 -6.45 8.28 34.33
CA ILE A 71 -7.28 8.11 33.13
C ILE A 71 -8.68 7.61 33.53
N GLU A 72 -8.76 6.58 34.37
CA GLU A 72 -10.04 6.01 34.82
C GLU A 72 -10.87 7.03 35.61
N ALA A 73 -10.25 7.79 36.52
CA ALA A 73 -10.93 8.85 37.25
C ALA A 73 -11.40 9.98 36.31
N GLY A 74 -10.53 10.43 35.40
CA GLY A 74 -10.84 11.51 34.47
C GLY A 74 -11.94 11.15 33.45
N LEU A 75 -12.02 9.89 33.05
CA LEU A 75 -13.12 9.37 32.21
C LEU A 75 -14.44 9.30 32.99
N LYS A 76 -14.42 8.86 34.26
CA LYS A 76 -15.61 8.84 35.14
C LYS A 76 -16.13 10.25 35.44
N GLU A 77 -15.23 11.21 35.63
CA GLU A 77 -15.56 12.62 35.90
C GLU A 77 -15.96 13.40 34.63
N GLY A 78 -15.79 12.82 33.44
CA GLY A 78 -16.07 13.48 32.16
C GLY A 78 -15.09 14.61 31.79
N LYS A 79 -13.98 14.75 32.52
CA LYS A 79 -12.91 15.73 32.24
C LYS A 79 -12.05 15.33 31.04
N LEU A 80 -11.95 14.02 30.81
CA LEU A 80 -11.23 13.43 29.68
C LEU A 80 -12.24 12.87 28.68
N GLN A 81 -11.97 13.08 27.40
CA GLN A 81 -12.73 12.47 26.32
C GLN A 81 -11.90 11.41 25.59
N LYS A 82 -12.62 10.47 24.96
CA LYS A 82 -11.99 9.48 24.07
C LYS A 82 -11.19 10.20 22.97
N ASN A 83 -10.00 9.69 22.68
CA ASN A 83 -9.04 10.24 21.72
C ASN A 83 -8.31 11.51 22.16
N ASP A 84 -8.47 11.99 23.40
CA ASP A 84 -7.62 13.07 23.90
C ASP A 84 -6.15 12.65 23.93
N LEU A 85 -5.28 13.54 23.44
CA LEU A 85 -3.84 13.30 23.40
C LEU A 85 -3.22 13.56 24.76
N LEU A 86 -2.49 12.57 25.25
CA LEU A 86 -1.64 12.72 26.43
C LEU A 86 -0.56 13.80 26.21
N PRO A 87 -0.04 14.37 27.31
CA PRO A 87 1.09 15.29 27.25
C PRO A 87 2.30 14.66 26.54
N ARG A 88 3.18 15.51 26.01
CA ARG A 88 4.42 15.04 25.37
C ARG A 88 5.28 14.29 26.39
N LYS A 89 5.89 13.16 25.98
CA LYS A 89 6.73 12.32 26.84
C LYS A 89 7.82 13.10 27.59
N ALA A 90 8.49 14.03 26.91
CA ALA A 90 9.53 14.87 27.51
C ALA A 90 8.97 15.80 28.60
N ALA A 91 7.76 16.30 28.41
CA ALA A 91 7.10 17.20 29.36
C ALA A 91 6.60 16.43 30.58
N LEU A 92 6.04 15.24 30.36
CA LEU A 92 5.67 14.31 31.43
C LEU A 92 6.89 13.89 32.28
N ALA A 93 8.00 13.58 31.61
CA ALA A 93 9.26 13.21 32.26
C ALA A 93 9.81 14.35 33.16
N ALA A 94 9.78 15.59 32.65
CA ALA A 94 10.21 16.76 33.40
C ALA A 94 9.33 17.02 34.63
N HIS A 95 8.00 16.91 34.48
CA HIS A 95 7.05 17.13 35.59
C HIS A 95 7.19 16.08 36.70
N LEU A 96 7.44 14.83 36.33
CA LEU A 96 7.56 13.72 37.28
C LEU A 96 8.97 13.57 37.88
N GLY A 97 9.98 14.24 37.31
CA GLY A 97 11.38 14.07 37.72
C GLY A 97 11.97 12.70 37.36
N VAL A 98 11.52 12.12 36.24
CA VAL A 98 11.85 10.74 35.83
C VAL A 98 12.46 10.73 34.42
N SER A 99 13.20 9.68 34.07
CA SER A 99 13.78 9.53 32.74
C SER A 99 12.69 9.39 31.64
N ILE A 100 12.98 9.89 30.44
CA ILE A 100 12.11 9.73 29.26
C ILE A 100 11.89 8.23 28.94
N GLY A 101 12.91 7.40 29.18
CA GLY A 101 12.85 5.95 28.98
C GLY A 101 11.80 5.29 29.89
N THR A 102 11.77 5.64 31.17
CA THR A 102 10.78 5.15 32.13
C THR A 102 9.36 5.56 31.75
N VAL A 103 9.16 6.82 31.32
CA VAL A 103 7.85 7.27 30.80
C VAL A 103 7.43 6.46 29.59
N GLN A 104 8.36 6.19 28.65
CA GLN A 104 8.09 5.39 27.48
C GLN A 104 7.73 3.94 27.82
N THR A 105 8.40 3.33 28.80
CA THR A 105 8.07 1.98 29.28
C THR A 105 6.71 1.97 29.96
N ALA A 106 6.40 2.95 30.81
CA ALA A 106 5.10 3.07 31.46
C ALA A 106 3.97 3.20 30.43
N ILE A 107 4.11 4.08 29.43
CA ILE A 107 3.14 4.23 28.33
C ILE A 107 2.92 2.91 27.59
N ARG A 108 3.98 2.11 27.36
CA ARG A 108 3.85 0.79 26.72
C ARG A 108 3.05 -0.18 27.58
N PHE A 109 3.27 -0.22 28.89
CA PHE A 109 2.48 -1.07 29.78
C PHE A 109 1.00 -0.68 29.81
N ILE A 110 0.71 0.62 29.77
CA ILE A 110 -0.67 1.14 29.73
C ILE A 110 -1.32 0.81 28.37
N GLU A 111 -0.55 0.86 27.28
CA GLU A 111 -0.99 0.47 25.94
C GLU A 111 -1.26 -1.05 25.86
N ASP A 112 -0.39 -1.88 26.46
CA ASP A 112 -0.57 -3.34 26.54
C ASP A 112 -1.84 -3.70 27.35
N LYS A 113 -2.18 -2.91 28.38
CA LYS A 113 -3.45 -3.03 29.14
C LYS A 113 -4.66 -2.43 28.43
N GLY A 114 -4.48 -1.72 27.30
CA GLY A 114 -5.57 -1.19 26.47
C GLY A 114 -6.14 0.19 26.86
N HIS A 115 -5.56 0.91 27.82
CA HIS A 115 -6.07 2.23 28.23
C HIS A 115 -5.63 3.38 27.32
N VAL A 116 -4.57 3.18 26.54
CA VAL A 116 -3.96 4.21 25.68
C VAL A 116 -3.54 3.58 24.37
N GLU A 117 -3.56 4.34 23.29
CA GLU A 117 -3.08 3.90 21.99
C GLU A 117 -2.03 4.88 21.43
N SER A 118 -0.90 4.33 20.95
CA SER A 118 0.17 5.14 20.35
C SER A 118 0.12 5.11 18.82
N LYS A 119 0.26 6.27 18.18
CA LYS A 119 0.51 6.38 16.72
C LYS A 119 1.66 7.31 16.39
N GLN A 120 2.55 6.86 15.50
CA GLN A 120 3.71 7.62 15.03
C GLN A 120 3.28 9.01 14.53
N ARG A 121 4.04 10.06 14.89
CA ARG A 121 3.82 11.50 14.55
C ARG A 121 2.57 12.17 15.15
N ILE A 122 1.59 11.40 15.62
CA ILE A 122 0.37 11.93 16.26
C ILE A 122 0.59 12.06 17.76
N GLY A 123 1.02 10.96 18.40
CA GLY A 123 1.20 10.87 19.85
C GLY A 123 0.48 9.67 20.45
N THR A 124 0.29 9.73 21.76
CA THR A 124 -0.42 8.74 22.57
C THR A 124 -1.76 9.34 23.00
N PHE A 125 -2.87 8.65 22.77
CA PHE A 125 -4.20 9.15 23.08
C PHE A 125 -5.00 8.15 23.92
N VAL A 126 -5.94 8.67 24.71
CA VAL A 126 -6.73 7.88 25.66
C VAL A 126 -7.77 7.03 24.92
N ARG A 127 -7.85 5.77 25.31
CA ARG A 127 -8.81 4.78 24.82
C ARG A 127 -9.78 4.39 25.92
N ASP A 128 -11.00 4.07 25.54
CA ASP A 128 -11.97 3.49 26.45
C ASP A 128 -11.80 1.96 26.51
N ILE A 129 -11.76 1.41 27.73
CA ILE A 129 -11.59 -0.01 28.03
C ILE A 129 -12.79 -0.81 27.50
N SER A 130 -13.99 -0.20 27.45
CA SER A 130 -15.21 -0.85 26.96
C SER A 130 -15.21 -1.12 25.45
N SER A 131 -14.25 -0.57 24.69
CA SER A 131 -14.10 -0.83 23.26
C SER A 131 -12.65 -1.20 22.92
N PRO A 132 -12.23 -2.45 23.21
CA PRO A 132 -10.85 -2.89 23.02
C PRO A 132 -10.44 -3.10 21.55
N ALA A 133 -11.39 -3.09 20.61
CA ALA A 133 -11.11 -3.35 19.19
C ALA A 133 -10.30 -2.21 18.53
N ALA A 134 -9.01 -2.40 18.29
CA ALA A 134 -8.10 -1.41 17.70
C ALA A 134 -8.75 -0.59 16.56
N GLU A 135 -9.06 0.68 16.84
CA GLU A 135 -9.71 1.58 15.86
C GLU A 135 -8.72 2.05 14.77
N LEU A 136 -7.42 1.81 14.96
CA LEU A 136 -6.42 2.19 13.99
C LEU A 136 -5.76 0.97 13.35
N ARG A 137 -5.60 1.04 12.02
CA ARG A 137 -4.60 0.22 11.33
C ARG A 137 -3.21 0.71 11.73
N LYS A 138 -2.47 -0.13 12.46
CA LYS A 138 -1.06 0.10 12.80
C LYS A 138 -0.17 -0.77 11.91
N GLN A 139 1.05 -0.28 11.66
CA GLN A 139 2.12 -1.15 11.21
C GLN A 139 2.38 -2.18 12.30
N THR A 140 2.56 -3.45 11.91
CA THR A 140 2.94 -4.47 12.89
C THR A 140 4.28 -4.08 13.50
N SER A 141 4.34 -4.03 14.83
CA SER A 141 5.58 -3.75 15.53
C SER A 141 6.52 -4.94 15.43
N LYS A 142 7.83 -4.70 15.36
CA LYS A 142 8.84 -5.78 15.48
C LYS A 142 8.67 -6.61 16.76
N ARG A 143 8.09 -6.00 17.82
CA ARG A 143 7.71 -6.69 19.06
C ARG A 143 6.55 -7.65 18.84
N GLU A 144 5.49 -7.22 18.15
CA GLU A 144 4.30 -8.04 17.85
C GLU A 144 4.68 -9.24 16.98
N GLN A 145 5.50 -9.03 15.95
CA GLN A 145 6.05 -10.12 15.15
C GLN A 145 6.85 -11.12 15.98
N ALA A 146 7.66 -10.63 16.93
CA ALA A 146 8.39 -11.50 17.85
C ALA A 146 7.44 -12.26 18.79
N ILE A 147 6.31 -11.68 19.20
CA ILE A 147 5.28 -12.35 20.01
C ILE A 147 4.66 -13.50 19.21
N VAL A 148 4.25 -13.26 17.96
CA VAL A 148 3.69 -14.29 17.07
C VAL A 148 4.71 -15.41 16.83
N ALA A 149 5.96 -15.05 16.52
CA ALA A 149 7.03 -16.03 16.34
C ALA A 149 7.32 -16.84 17.61
N LEU A 150 7.27 -16.21 18.79
CA LEU A 150 7.41 -16.90 20.07
C LEU A 150 6.26 -17.87 20.31
N LYS A 151 5.00 -17.46 20.07
CA LYS A 151 3.84 -18.35 20.16
C LYS A 151 3.99 -19.56 19.25
N LYS A 152 4.40 -19.35 17.98
CA LYS A 152 4.66 -20.42 17.01
C LYS A 152 5.75 -21.38 17.49
N ILE A 153 6.86 -20.88 18.04
CA ILE A 153 7.93 -21.73 18.58
C ILE A 153 7.46 -22.52 19.79
N ILE A 154 6.66 -21.91 20.68
CA ILE A 154 6.15 -22.58 21.87
C ILE A 154 5.28 -23.79 21.46
N VAL A 155 4.41 -23.61 20.47
CA VAL A 155 3.56 -24.68 19.93
C VAL A 155 4.39 -25.70 19.14
N LYS A 156 5.31 -25.27 18.28
CA LYS A 156 6.13 -26.16 17.45
C LYS A 156 7.03 -27.08 18.27
N ASN A 157 7.60 -26.58 19.35
CA ASN A 157 8.50 -27.34 20.21
C ASN A 157 7.76 -28.12 21.30
N SER A 158 6.43 -28.04 21.38
CA SER A 158 5.59 -28.76 22.34
C SER A 158 6.07 -28.65 23.79
N TYR A 159 6.45 -27.44 24.23
CA TYR A 159 6.86 -27.22 25.63
C TYR A 159 5.72 -27.57 26.58
N SER A 160 6.05 -28.26 27.68
CA SER A 160 5.06 -28.61 28.69
C SER A 160 4.82 -27.44 29.66
N VAL A 161 3.59 -27.33 30.18
CA VAL A 161 3.25 -26.36 31.23
C VAL A 161 4.15 -26.59 32.45
N GLY A 162 4.84 -25.54 32.90
CA GLY A 162 5.81 -25.57 34.00
C GLY A 162 7.27 -25.72 33.58
N GLU A 163 7.56 -25.97 32.29
CA GLU A 163 8.93 -26.08 31.79
C GLU A 163 9.59 -24.68 31.66
N PRO A 164 10.88 -24.55 32.02
CA PRO A 164 11.62 -23.31 31.78
C PRO A 164 11.89 -23.12 30.28
N LEU A 165 11.44 -21.98 29.75
CA LEU A 165 11.77 -21.57 28.38
C LEU A 165 13.25 -21.17 28.27
N PRO A 166 13.88 -21.35 27.09
CA PRO A 166 15.24 -20.92 26.86
C PRO A 166 15.47 -19.43 27.15
N SER A 167 16.74 -19.03 27.27
CA SER A 167 17.06 -17.63 27.53
C SER A 167 16.57 -16.71 26.40
N SER A 168 16.30 -15.45 26.70
CA SER A 168 15.83 -14.48 25.69
C SER A 168 16.80 -14.32 24.52
N ARG A 169 18.10 -14.57 24.72
CA ARG A 169 19.13 -14.52 23.68
C ARG A 169 19.10 -15.74 22.76
N GLU A 170 18.84 -16.93 23.29
CA GLU A 170 18.70 -18.16 22.50
C GLU A 170 17.44 -18.08 21.64
N LEU A 171 16.31 -17.68 22.24
CA LEU A 171 15.06 -17.45 21.50
C LEU A 171 15.24 -16.38 20.42
N ALA A 172 15.99 -15.31 20.70
CA ALA A 172 16.29 -14.28 19.70
C ALA A 172 17.07 -14.83 18.49
N LYS A 173 18.05 -15.72 18.70
CA LYS A 173 18.78 -16.37 17.61
C LYS A 173 17.89 -17.30 16.78
N VAL A 174 17.00 -18.06 17.43
CA VAL A 174 16.08 -18.98 16.75
C VAL A 174 15.05 -18.21 15.91
N ILE A 175 14.55 -17.08 16.42
CA ILE A 175 13.55 -16.24 15.73
C ILE A 175 14.19 -15.31 14.69
N GLY A 176 15.49 -15.03 14.80
CA GLY A 176 16.15 -13.98 14.02
C GLY A 176 15.76 -12.56 14.46
N SER A 177 15.34 -12.38 15.73
CA SER A 177 14.97 -11.07 16.30
C SER A 177 16.10 -10.48 17.15
N ALA A 178 16.03 -9.18 17.46
CA ALA A 178 16.99 -8.57 18.37
C ALA A 178 16.76 -9.06 19.82
N PRO A 179 17.80 -9.26 20.65
CA PRO A 179 17.63 -9.75 22.01
C PRO A 179 16.69 -8.90 22.87
N ASN A 180 16.70 -7.58 22.67
CA ASN A 180 15.85 -6.66 23.41
C ASN A 180 14.37 -6.72 22.96
N THR A 181 14.10 -6.97 21.67
CA THR A 181 12.73 -7.13 21.17
C THR A 181 12.13 -8.43 21.64
N THR A 182 12.90 -9.52 21.67
CA THR A 182 12.49 -10.80 22.25
C THR A 182 12.22 -10.68 23.75
N ARG A 183 13.07 -9.96 24.51
CA ARG A 183 12.82 -9.69 25.93
C ARG A 183 11.49 -8.94 26.15
N LEU A 184 11.24 -7.87 25.40
CA LEU A 184 9.98 -7.09 25.49
C LEU A 184 8.74 -7.92 25.08
N ALA A 185 8.91 -8.87 24.17
CA ALA A 185 7.85 -9.80 23.77
C ALA A 185 7.55 -10.84 24.88
N LEU A 186 8.57 -11.38 25.55
CA LEU A 186 8.39 -12.26 26.70
C LEU A 186 7.75 -11.53 27.89
N GLU A 187 8.12 -10.27 28.14
CA GLU A 187 7.48 -9.43 29.15
C GLU A 187 5.99 -9.20 28.85
N TYR A 188 5.62 -9.05 27.58
CA TYR A 188 4.22 -8.97 27.16
C TYR A 188 3.46 -10.26 27.45
N LEU A 189 4.01 -11.40 27.01
CA LEU A 189 3.42 -12.72 27.28
C LEU A 189 3.28 -12.97 28.79
N ALA A 190 4.21 -12.46 29.59
CA ALA A 190 4.12 -12.53 31.04
C ALA A 190 3.03 -11.62 31.62
N SER A 191 2.79 -10.44 31.04
CA SER A 191 1.69 -9.57 31.45
C SER A 191 0.31 -10.16 31.15
N ILE A 192 0.18 -10.96 30.09
CA ILE A 192 -1.03 -11.70 29.75
C ILE A 192 -1.22 -12.92 30.67
N GLY A 193 -0.14 -13.43 31.27
CA GLY A 193 -0.16 -14.60 32.15
C GLY A 193 0.28 -15.91 31.50
N ILE A 194 0.64 -15.90 30.21
CA ILE A 194 1.11 -17.09 29.46
C ILE A 194 2.45 -17.58 30.03
N ILE A 195 3.29 -16.66 30.51
CA ILE A 195 4.63 -16.94 31.01
C ILE A 195 4.81 -16.30 32.40
N GLU A 196 5.54 -16.94 33.30
CA GLU A 196 5.97 -16.34 34.56
C GLU A 196 7.46 -15.99 34.55
N SER A 197 7.78 -14.77 35.01
CA SER A 197 9.16 -14.35 35.23
C SER A 197 9.60 -14.73 36.65
N LYS A 198 10.53 -15.68 36.78
CA LYS A 198 11.28 -15.85 38.04
C LYS A 198 12.37 -14.78 38.03
N GLY A 199 12.26 -13.79 38.91
CA GLY A 199 13.12 -12.59 39.01
C GLY A 199 14.60 -12.84 39.36
N CYS A 200 15.21 -13.89 38.80
CA CYS A 200 16.60 -14.24 38.99
C CYS A 200 17.51 -13.28 38.21
N ARG A 201 18.41 -12.61 38.94
CA ARG A 201 19.42 -11.67 38.39
C ARG A 201 20.60 -12.43 37.75
N GLY A 202 20.33 -13.33 36.80
CA GLY A 202 21.37 -14.13 36.12
C GLY A 202 21.07 -14.34 34.63
N ASN A 203 22.06 -14.88 33.90
CA ASN A 203 21.97 -15.20 32.46
C ASN A 203 21.17 -16.48 32.13
N LYS A 204 20.53 -17.11 33.12
CA LYS A 204 19.79 -18.37 32.95
C LYS A 204 18.35 -18.12 32.50
N ALA A 205 17.69 -19.18 32.03
CA ALA A 205 16.27 -19.20 31.73
C ALA A 205 15.44 -18.70 32.92
N ASN A 206 14.82 -17.52 32.76
CA ASN A 206 14.03 -16.85 33.81
C ASN A 206 12.52 -16.94 33.56
N TRP A 207 12.11 -17.69 32.54
CA TRP A 207 10.75 -17.71 32.01
C TRP A 207 10.19 -19.11 32.13
N ILE A 208 9.01 -19.26 32.72
CA ILE A 208 8.30 -20.54 32.85
C ILE A 208 6.98 -20.43 32.11
N LEU A 209 6.69 -21.40 31.26
CA LEU A 209 5.40 -21.46 30.57
C LEU A 209 4.30 -21.85 31.57
N LYS A 210 3.25 -21.03 31.67
CA LYS A 210 2.06 -21.34 32.49
C LYS A 210 0.91 -21.87 31.64
N ASP A 211 0.67 -21.25 30.49
CA ASP A 211 -0.41 -21.62 29.58
C ASP A 211 0.09 -21.78 28.15
N ILE A 212 -0.55 -22.68 27.39
CA ILE A 212 -0.24 -22.88 25.97
C ILE A 212 -0.92 -21.76 25.17
N PRO A 213 -0.18 -20.99 24.34
CA PRO A 213 -0.79 -19.92 23.56
C PRO A 213 -1.67 -20.49 22.44
N VAL A 214 -2.89 -19.94 22.31
CA VAL A 214 -3.73 -20.15 21.13
C VAL A 214 -3.15 -19.36 19.95
N ILE A 215 -3.02 -20.02 18.80
CA ILE A 215 -2.62 -19.42 17.52
C ILE A 215 -3.93 -19.05 16.81
N ASP A 216 -4.13 -17.78 16.51
CA ASP A 216 -5.28 -17.34 15.71
C ASP A 216 -5.00 -17.57 14.22
N GLU A 217 -6.02 -17.78 13.37
CA GLU A 217 -5.86 -17.97 11.91
C GLU A 217 -5.10 -16.80 11.24
N CYS A 218 -5.12 -15.62 11.85
CA CYS A 218 -4.36 -14.43 11.43
C CYS A 218 -2.83 -14.58 11.59
N ASP A 219 -2.37 -15.52 12.41
CA ASP A 219 -0.96 -15.79 12.66
C ASP A 219 -0.31 -16.65 11.56
N GLU A 220 -1.06 -17.21 10.60
CA GLU A 220 -0.52 -18.08 9.54
C GLU A 220 0.37 -17.36 8.52
N ILE A 221 0.40 -16.03 8.51
CA ILE A 221 1.20 -15.26 7.57
C ILE A 221 2.69 -15.60 7.75
N ASP A 222 3.35 -15.91 6.63
CA ASP A 222 4.74 -16.35 6.53
C ASP A 222 5.67 -15.61 7.49
N ALA A 223 6.50 -16.38 8.20
CA ALA A 223 7.45 -15.92 9.21
C ALA A 223 8.65 -15.15 8.62
N ASN A 224 8.47 -14.41 7.53
CA ASN A 224 9.45 -13.41 7.14
C ASN A 224 9.35 -12.25 8.12
N LEU A 225 10.39 -12.10 8.96
CA LEU A 225 10.55 -11.04 9.96
C LEU A 225 10.77 -9.64 9.34
N GLU A 226 10.33 -9.44 8.09
CA GLU A 226 10.18 -8.12 7.51
C GLU A 226 8.92 -7.49 8.10
N SER A 227 9.01 -6.22 8.50
CA SER A 227 7.87 -5.50 9.09
C SER A 227 6.69 -5.56 8.12
N ASP A 228 5.57 -6.13 8.54
CA ASP A 228 4.38 -6.15 7.70
C ASP A 228 3.86 -4.72 7.62
N THR A 229 4.15 -4.07 6.49
CA THR A 229 3.88 -2.65 6.33
C THR A 229 2.38 -2.44 6.13
N LEU A 230 1.89 -1.24 6.44
CA LEU A 230 0.51 -0.87 6.09
C LEU A 230 0.22 -1.05 4.59
N VAL A 231 1.24 -0.89 3.73
CA VAL A 231 1.11 -1.11 2.29
C VAL A 231 0.88 -2.60 1.99
N ASN A 232 1.57 -3.50 2.68
CA ASN A 232 1.35 -4.95 2.52
C ASN A 232 -0.06 -5.37 2.96
N GLN A 233 -0.55 -4.82 4.07
CA GLN A 233 -1.92 -5.08 4.53
C GLN A 233 -2.95 -4.63 3.49
N VAL A 234 -2.81 -3.39 3.00
CA VAL A 234 -3.66 -2.85 1.93
C VAL A 234 -3.55 -3.68 0.65
N GLU A 235 -2.38 -4.20 0.32
CA GLU A 235 -2.19 -5.07 -0.84
C GLU A 235 -2.93 -6.41 -0.69
N ARG A 236 -2.91 -7.04 0.50
CA ARG A 236 -3.70 -8.24 0.78
C ARG A 236 -5.20 -7.95 0.71
N ASP A 237 -5.65 -6.87 1.34
CA ASP A 237 -7.06 -6.45 1.26
C ASP A 237 -7.49 -6.23 -0.20
N LEU A 238 -6.65 -5.56 -1.01
CA LEU A 238 -6.95 -5.31 -2.41
C LEU A 238 -6.98 -6.61 -3.22
N LYS A 239 -6.10 -7.57 -2.94
CA LYS A 239 -6.11 -8.89 -3.59
C LYS A 239 -7.39 -9.66 -3.24
N GLU A 240 -7.81 -9.65 -1.98
CA GLU A 240 -9.07 -10.26 -1.55
C GLU A 240 -10.27 -9.58 -2.21
N LEU A 241 -10.31 -8.25 -2.23
CA LEU A 241 -11.36 -7.48 -2.91
C LEU A 241 -11.44 -7.81 -4.40
N ILE A 242 -10.29 -7.89 -5.09
CA ILE A 242 -10.22 -8.25 -6.51
C ILE A 242 -10.72 -9.69 -6.71
N GLY A 243 -10.26 -10.63 -5.89
CA GLY A 243 -10.61 -12.05 -6.01
C GLY A 243 -12.09 -12.36 -5.77
N GLN A 244 -12.79 -11.57 -4.96
CA GLN A 244 -14.19 -11.81 -4.63
C GLN A 244 -15.18 -11.14 -5.59
N ARG A 245 -14.85 -9.98 -6.16
CA ARG A 245 -15.87 -9.11 -6.80
C ARG A 245 -15.58 -8.65 -8.22
N PHE A 246 -14.37 -8.84 -8.74
CA PHE A 246 -14.00 -8.31 -10.05
C PHE A 246 -13.64 -9.41 -11.03
N GLN A 247 -13.95 -9.19 -12.31
CA GLN A 247 -13.52 -10.04 -13.40
C GLN A 247 -12.32 -9.42 -14.13
N VAL A 248 -11.64 -10.25 -14.93
CA VAL A 248 -10.54 -9.78 -15.77
C VAL A 248 -11.05 -8.71 -16.74
N ASN A 249 -10.29 -7.63 -16.89
CA ASN A 249 -10.59 -6.39 -17.63
C ASN A 249 -11.59 -5.42 -16.97
N ASP A 250 -12.09 -5.70 -15.77
CA ASP A 250 -12.90 -4.72 -15.05
C ASP A 250 -12.07 -3.51 -14.62
N LYS A 251 -12.76 -2.36 -14.55
CA LYS A 251 -12.17 -1.11 -14.09
C LYS A 251 -12.24 -1.04 -12.56
N LEU A 252 -11.10 -0.81 -11.94
CA LEU A 252 -11.04 -0.59 -10.49
C LEU A 252 -11.58 0.80 -10.11
N PRO A 253 -12.13 0.93 -8.88
CA PRO A 253 -12.50 2.22 -8.30
C PRO A 253 -11.33 3.20 -8.25
N SER A 254 -11.64 4.48 -8.06
CA SER A 254 -10.61 5.52 -7.96
C SER A 254 -9.75 5.37 -6.71
N HIS A 255 -8.55 5.97 -6.70
CA HIS A 255 -7.69 5.98 -5.51
C HIS A 255 -8.37 6.58 -4.27
N PHE A 256 -9.29 7.52 -4.48
CA PHE A 256 -10.04 8.17 -3.41
C PHE A 256 -11.09 7.22 -2.83
N GLU A 257 -11.89 6.59 -3.70
CA GLU A 257 -12.89 5.59 -3.28
C GLU A 257 -12.24 4.42 -2.55
N LEU A 258 -11.13 3.89 -3.08
CA LEU A 258 -10.39 2.81 -2.42
C LEU A 258 -9.82 3.24 -1.06
N ALA A 259 -9.39 4.50 -0.92
CA ALA A 259 -8.90 5.02 0.36
C ALA A 259 -10.02 5.12 1.40
N ASP A 260 -11.22 5.51 0.97
CA ASP A 260 -12.40 5.58 1.82
C ASP A 260 -12.95 4.21 2.20
N ILE A 261 -12.90 3.23 1.28
CA ILE A 261 -13.30 1.85 1.54
C ILE A 261 -12.33 1.20 2.53
N LEU A 262 -11.03 1.29 2.25
CA LEU A 262 -9.99 0.62 3.05
C LEU A 262 -9.58 1.40 4.31
N LYS A 263 -10.16 2.60 4.52
CA LYS A 263 -9.87 3.54 5.61
C LYS A 263 -8.37 3.81 5.78
N VAL A 264 -7.69 4.04 4.66
CA VAL A 264 -6.25 4.33 4.61
C VAL A 264 -5.98 5.63 3.84
N SER A 265 -4.73 6.10 3.86
CA SER A 265 -4.37 7.29 3.09
C SER A 265 -4.37 7.02 1.58
N ILE A 266 -4.68 8.05 0.78
CA ILE A 266 -4.61 7.96 -0.69
C ILE A 266 -3.21 7.51 -1.15
N LYS A 267 -2.16 7.96 -0.45
CA LYS A 267 -0.77 7.60 -0.76
C LYS A 267 -0.50 6.11 -0.52
N THR A 268 -1.00 5.54 0.57
CA THR A 268 -0.84 4.10 0.85
C THR A 268 -1.58 3.23 -0.16
N VAL A 269 -2.76 3.64 -0.63
CA VAL A 269 -3.46 2.97 -1.73
C VAL A 269 -2.65 3.06 -3.03
N HIS A 270 -2.10 4.23 -3.33
CA HIS A 270 -1.26 4.43 -4.50
C HIS A 270 -0.02 3.53 -4.48
N ASP A 271 0.69 3.46 -3.35
CA ASP A 271 1.88 2.63 -3.23
C ASP A 271 1.53 1.12 -3.31
N ALA A 272 0.40 0.70 -2.76
CA ALA A 272 -0.10 -0.68 -2.89
C ALA A 272 -0.49 -1.00 -4.35
N MET A 273 -1.25 -0.12 -5.01
CA MET A 273 -1.61 -0.28 -6.43
C MET A 273 -0.37 -0.31 -7.32
N LYS A 274 0.66 0.48 -7.02
CA LYS A 274 1.92 0.45 -7.77
C LYS A 274 2.57 -0.93 -7.71
N ARG A 275 2.59 -1.57 -6.54
CA ARG A 275 3.08 -2.95 -6.39
C ARG A 275 2.23 -3.97 -7.15
N LEU A 276 0.91 -3.80 -7.14
CA LEU A 276 0.02 -4.67 -7.93
C LEU A 276 0.21 -4.50 -9.45
N VAL A 277 0.55 -3.29 -9.91
CA VAL A 277 0.95 -3.03 -11.30
C VAL A 277 2.30 -3.69 -11.60
N GLU A 278 3.29 -3.57 -10.71
CA GLU A 278 4.59 -4.25 -10.84
C GLU A 278 4.45 -5.78 -10.86
N GLN A 279 3.50 -6.32 -10.11
CA GLN A 279 3.14 -7.76 -10.12
C GLN A 279 2.31 -8.17 -11.36
N GLY A 280 1.96 -7.23 -12.25
CA GLY A 280 1.16 -7.51 -13.44
C GLY A 280 -0.30 -7.85 -13.19
N ILE A 281 -0.81 -7.62 -11.97
CA ILE A 281 -2.22 -7.83 -11.62
C ILE A 281 -3.08 -6.71 -12.22
N LEU A 282 -2.55 -5.48 -12.21
CA LEU A 282 -3.24 -4.28 -12.66
C LEU A 282 -2.52 -3.62 -13.83
N LYS A 283 -3.26 -3.02 -14.76
CA LYS A 283 -2.74 -2.13 -15.81
C LYS A 283 -3.32 -0.74 -15.63
N SER A 284 -2.46 0.22 -15.32
CA SER A 284 -2.84 1.63 -15.24
C SER A 284 -2.79 2.27 -16.63
N LYS A 285 -3.88 2.90 -17.06
CA LYS A 285 -3.94 3.71 -18.29
C LYS A 285 -3.98 5.19 -17.92
N ARG A 286 -3.17 6.01 -18.59
CA ARG A 286 -3.11 7.47 -18.33
C ARG A 286 -4.43 8.15 -18.75
N GLY A 287 -4.91 9.09 -17.93
CA GLY A 287 -6.07 9.93 -18.24
C GLY A 287 -7.38 9.36 -17.71
N ARG A 288 -8.49 9.57 -18.44
CA ARG A 288 -9.86 9.20 -18.01
C ARG A 288 -10.11 7.67 -17.94
N TYR A 289 -9.17 6.89 -18.46
CA TYR A 289 -9.33 5.45 -18.62
C TYR A 289 -9.18 4.68 -17.30
N GLY A 290 -8.44 5.20 -16.30
CA GLY A 290 -8.33 4.57 -14.98
C GLY A 290 -7.43 3.32 -14.96
N THR A 291 -7.62 2.47 -13.96
CA THR A 291 -6.83 1.26 -13.73
C THR A 291 -7.70 0.03 -13.95
N PHE A 292 -7.19 -0.96 -14.67
CA PHE A 292 -7.92 -2.18 -15.04
C PHE A 292 -7.22 -3.42 -14.46
N ILE A 293 -8.00 -4.47 -14.23
CA ILE A 293 -7.48 -5.76 -13.77
C ILE A 293 -7.06 -6.58 -14.99
N MET A 294 -5.81 -7.05 -15.01
CA MET A 294 -5.29 -7.91 -16.08
C MET A 294 -5.36 -9.39 -15.72
N ARG A 295 -5.20 -9.72 -14.45
CA ARG A 295 -5.30 -11.09 -13.95
C ARG A 295 -5.88 -11.11 -12.54
N LEU A 296 -6.53 -12.21 -12.20
CA LEU A 296 -6.93 -12.49 -10.83
C LEU A 296 -5.67 -12.86 -10.01
N PRO A 297 -5.59 -12.48 -8.72
CA PRO A 297 -4.45 -12.81 -7.86
C PRO A 297 -4.15 -14.32 -7.78
N SER A 298 -5.18 -15.16 -7.96
CA SER A 298 -5.08 -16.62 -7.91
C SER A 298 -4.50 -17.26 -9.18
N GLU A 299 -4.47 -16.54 -10.30
CA GLU A 299 -3.99 -17.08 -11.58
C GLU A 299 -2.53 -16.72 -11.82
N ALA A 300 -1.72 -17.76 -12.08
CA ALA A 300 -0.28 -17.63 -12.34
C ALA A 300 0.05 -17.15 -13.77
N GLN A 301 -0.92 -17.16 -14.69
CA GLN A 301 -0.68 -16.84 -16.10
C GLN A 301 -0.80 -15.34 -16.39
N PHE A 302 0.17 -14.85 -17.16
CA PHE A 302 0.17 -13.50 -17.73
C PHE A 302 -0.71 -13.46 -18.98
N TYR A 303 -1.89 -12.86 -18.89
CA TYR A 303 -2.63 -12.40 -20.07
C TYR A 303 -2.10 -11.02 -20.47
N GLY A 304 -0.94 -10.98 -21.11
CA GLY A 304 -0.51 -9.75 -21.80
C GLY A 304 -1.58 -9.37 -22.83
N SER A 305 -1.91 -8.09 -22.94
CA SER A 305 -2.68 -7.60 -24.09
C SER A 305 -1.96 -8.00 -25.37
N ASP A 306 -2.67 -8.46 -26.40
CA ASP A 306 -2.09 -8.95 -27.67
C ASP A 306 -1.01 -8.04 -28.32
N ALA A 307 -1.01 -6.75 -27.98
CA ALA A 307 0.01 -5.78 -28.39
C ALA A 307 1.40 -5.96 -27.73
N ASP A 308 1.48 -6.71 -26.63
CA ASP A 308 2.70 -7.06 -25.87
C ASP A 308 3.00 -8.57 -25.98
N SER A 309 2.36 -9.27 -26.92
CA SER A 309 2.56 -10.70 -27.12
C SER A 309 4.01 -10.99 -27.54
N ILE A 310 4.57 -12.10 -27.05
CA ILE A 310 5.92 -12.60 -27.38
C ILE A 310 6.09 -12.83 -28.90
N PHE A 311 4.98 -12.85 -29.65
CA PHE A 311 4.91 -13.02 -31.10
C PHE A 311 4.63 -11.72 -31.88
N ALA A 312 4.53 -10.56 -31.22
CA ALA A 312 4.47 -9.28 -31.93
C ALA A 312 5.80 -9.05 -32.66
N SER A 313 5.74 -8.59 -33.92
CA SER A 313 6.97 -8.31 -34.66
C SER A 313 7.81 -7.28 -33.90
N ALA A 314 9.13 -7.48 -33.79
CA ALA A 314 10.03 -6.57 -33.07
C ALA A 314 9.93 -5.11 -33.58
N LEU A 315 9.54 -4.96 -34.84
CA LEU A 315 9.29 -3.70 -35.52
C LEU A 315 8.02 -3.01 -34.97
N GLU A 316 6.95 -3.76 -34.70
CA GLU A 316 5.73 -3.19 -34.12
C GLU A 316 5.88 -2.87 -32.63
N ALA A 317 6.68 -3.62 -31.87
CA ALA A 317 6.88 -3.34 -30.45
C ALA A 317 7.71 -2.06 -30.19
N SER A 318 8.62 -1.71 -31.10
CA SER A 318 9.57 -0.58 -30.93
C SER A 318 8.99 0.79 -31.29
N LEU A 319 7.92 0.85 -32.08
CA LEU A 319 7.37 2.12 -32.55
C LEU A 319 6.44 2.77 -31.54
N TYR A 320 6.56 4.08 -31.37
CA TYR A 320 5.57 4.84 -30.65
C TYR A 320 4.20 4.74 -31.34
N ASN A 321 3.10 4.73 -30.56
CA ASN A 321 1.74 4.62 -31.12
C ASN A 321 1.42 5.62 -32.24
N TYR A 322 2.05 6.80 -32.27
CA TYR A 322 1.84 7.78 -33.33
C TYR A 322 2.63 7.46 -34.62
N GLU A 323 3.78 6.77 -34.53
CA GLU A 323 4.59 6.34 -35.69
C GLU A 323 3.90 5.22 -36.43
N LYS A 324 3.25 4.30 -35.69
CA LYS A 324 2.36 3.28 -36.27
C LYS A 324 1.24 3.93 -37.09
N VAL A 325 0.59 4.95 -36.51
CA VAL A 325 -0.48 5.70 -37.18
C VAL A 325 0.08 6.46 -38.38
N GLU A 326 1.25 7.08 -38.28
CA GLU A 326 1.90 7.77 -39.40
C GLU A 326 2.15 6.82 -40.58
N ARG A 327 2.71 5.64 -40.32
CA ARG A 327 2.96 4.63 -41.35
C ARG A 327 1.68 4.13 -42.01
N HIS A 328 0.67 3.83 -41.21
CA HIS A 328 -0.65 3.43 -41.72
C HIS A 328 -1.29 4.58 -42.52
N MET A 329 -1.08 5.83 -42.14
CA MET A 329 -1.55 6.99 -42.91
C MET A 329 -0.80 7.15 -44.23
N LYS A 330 0.51 6.90 -44.28
CA LYS A 330 1.29 6.89 -45.55
C LYS A 330 0.76 5.83 -46.51
N LEU A 331 0.53 4.61 -46.03
CA LEU A 331 -0.07 3.51 -46.80
C LEU A 331 -1.48 3.87 -47.29
N LEU A 332 -2.34 4.35 -46.40
CA LEU A 332 -3.71 4.74 -46.73
C LEU A 332 -3.77 5.86 -47.78
N ILE A 333 -2.85 6.85 -47.71
CA ILE A 333 -2.71 7.89 -48.74
C ILE A 333 -2.28 7.27 -50.06
N LYS A 334 -1.26 6.39 -50.05
CA LYS A 334 -0.71 5.73 -51.24
C LYS A 334 -1.76 4.92 -52.01
N GLU A 335 -2.62 4.19 -51.29
CA GLU A 335 -3.61 3.30 -51.89
C GLU A 335 -4.87 4.02 -52.37
N ASN A 336 -5.36 5.02 -51.62
CA ASN A 336 -6.73 5.50 -51.77
C ASN A 336 -6.87 6.97 -52.18
N TYR A 337 -5.80 7.76 -52.25
CA TYR A 337 -5.88 9.20 -52.48
C TYR A 337 -4.92 9.67 -53.58
N LYS A 338 -5.30 10.74 -54.28
CA LYS A 338 -4.45 11.45 -55.24
C LYS A 338 -3.96 12.78 -54.66
N VAL A 339 -2.93 13.34 -55.28
CA VAL A 339 -2.44 14.68 -54.95
C VAL A 339 -3.57 15.69 -55.15
N GLY A 340 -3.85 16.49 -54.12
CA GLY A 340 -4.93 17.46 -54.07
C GLY A 340 -6.19 16.98 -53.33
N ASP A 341 -6.34 15.67 -53.06
CA ASP A 341 -7.53 15.14 -52.42
C ASP A 341 -7.62 15.52 -50.93
N LYS A 342 -8.87 15.66 -50.46
CA LYS A 342 -9.19 15.99 -49.07
C LYS A 342 -9.28 14.71 -48.23
N LEU A 343 -8.44 14.63 -47.20
CA LEU A 343 -8.49 13.55 -46.22
C LEU A 343 -9.74 13.65 -45.32
N PRO A 344 -10.23 12.51 -44.79
CA PRO A 344 -11.35 12.50 -43.86
C PRO A 344 -11.07 13.31 -42.59
N ALA A 345 -12.14 13.72 -41.90
CA ALA A 345 -12.02 14.40 -40.61
C ALA A 345 -11.25 13.53 -39.59
N MET A 346 -10.47 14.18 -38.73
CA MET A 346 -9.63 13.51 -37.72
C MET A 346 -10.42 12.59 -36.80
N SER A 347 -11.67 12.93 -36.48
CA SER A 347 -12.59 12.10 -35.69
C SER A 347 -12.96 10.80 -36.39
N LYS A 348 -13.18 10.84 -37.71
CA LYS A 348 -13.50 9.65 -38.51
C LYS A 348 -12.29 8.73 -38.63
N LEU A 349 -11.10 9.31 -38.85
CA LEU A 349 -9.84 8.56 -38.82
C LEU A 349 -9.58 7.91 -37.45
N ALA A 350 -9.91 8.60 -36.35
CA ALA A 350 -9.76 8.08 -34.99
C ALA A 350 -10.62 6.85 -34.74
N LEU A 351 -11.86 6.88 -35.22
CA LEU A 351 -12.77 5.75 -35.15
C LEU A 351 -12.29 4.56 -36.00
N GLN A 352 -11.84 4.82 -37.23
CA GLN A 352 -11.36 3.76 -38.15
C GLN A 352 -10.12 3.05 -37.61
N LEU A 353 -9.14 3.81 -37.11
CA LEU A 353 -7.88 3.28 -36.61
C LEU A 353 -7.92 2.87 -35.13
N LYS A 354 -9.08 3.03 -34.45
CA LYS A 354 -9.25 2.79 -33.00
C LYS A 354 -8.18 3.50 -32.14
N VAL A 355 -7.77 4.70 -32.53
CA VAL A 355 -6.77 5.52 -31.81
C VAL A 355 -7.35 6.86 -31.36
N SER A 356 -6.65 7.56 -30.47
CA SER A 356 -7.08 8.89 -30.03
C SER A 356 -7.00 9.94 -31.15
N SER A 357 -7.86 10.95 -31.08
CA SER A 357 -7.79 12.09 -32.01
C SER A 357 -6.45 12.86 -31.92
N ASN A 358 -5.81 12.85 -30.75
CA ASN A 358 -4.51 13.49 -30.54
C ASN A 358 -3.36 12.72 -31.18
N THR A 359 -3.40 11.39 -31.21
CA THR A 359 -2.40 10.57 -31.91
C THR A 359 -2.46 10.80 -33.42
N ILE A 360 -3.66 10.94 -34.00
CA ILE A 360 -3.82 11.30 -35.41
C ILE A 360 -3.37 12.72 -35.68
N ARG A 361 -3.67 13.68 -34.78
CA ARG A 361 -3.15 15.05 -34.88
C ARG A 361 -1.64 15.06 -35.00
N LYS A 362 -0.96 14.32 -34.11
CA LYS A 362 0.51 14.26 -34.06
C LYS A 362 1.07 13.60 -35.32
N ALA A 363 0.47 12.50 -35.79
CA ALA A 363 0.87 11.83 -37.03
C ALA A 363 0.68 12.74 -38.26
N LEU A 364 -0.47 13.42 -38.39
CA LEU A 364 -0.73 14.36 -39.48
C LEU A 364 0.21 15.57 -39.44
N GLN A 365 0.60 16.04 -38.25
CA GLN A 365 1.55 17.13 -38.10
C GLN A 365 2.94 16.74 -38.63
N ARG A 366 3.42 15.54 -38.28
CA ARG A 366 4.66 14.94 -38.84
C ARG A 366 4.60 14.79 -40.36
N LEU A 367 3.47 14.30 -40.89
CA LEU A 367 3.26 14.23 -42.35
C LEU A 367 3.26 15.61 -43.02
N SER A 368 2.81 16.65 -42.32
CA SER A 368 2.91 18.03 -42.84
C SER A 368 4.34 18.56 -42.83
N GLU A 369 5.13 18.19 -41.81
CA GLU A 369 6.57 18.52 -41.73
C GLU A 369 7.34 17.84 -42.88
N GLN A 370 6.92 16.63 -43.28
CA GLN A 370 7.42 15.91 -44.45
C GLN A 370 6.84 16.39 -45.80
N ASN A 371 6.03 17.46 -45.81
CA ASN A 371 5.37 18.01 -47.00
C ASN A 371 4.42 17.03 -47.73
N VAL A 372 3.91 16.00 -47.04
CA VAL A 372 2.92 15.06 -47.58
C VAL A 372 1.51 15.66 -47.52
N VAL A 373 1.18 16.40 -46.46
CA VAL A 373 -0.18 16.93 -46.22
C VAL A 373 -0.14 18.42 -45.84
N LYS A 374 -1.10 19.22 -46.34
CA LYS A 374 -1.32 20.62 -45.94
C LYS A 374 -2.57 20.77 -45.09
N PHE A 375 -2.51 21.65 -44.09
CA PHE A 375 -3.69 22.12 -43.38
C PHE A 375 -4.21 23.42 -44.02
N SER A 376 -5.47 23.45 -44.42
CA SER A 376 -6.19 24.66 -44.78
C SER A 376 -7.22 25.01 -43.70
N ARG A 377 -7.27 26.28 -43.28
CA ARG A 377 -8.24 26.79 -42.29
C ARG A 377 -9.42 27.46 -43.00
N GLY A 378 -10.62 27.38 -42.42
CA GLY A 378 -11.83 28.05 -42.92
C GLY A 378 -13.04 27.13 -43.05
N ARG A 379 -14.16 27.66 -43.58
CA ARG A 379 -15.45 26.95 -43.74
C ARG A 379 -15.34 25.67 -44.57
N TYR A 380 -14.44 25.66 -45.56
CA TYR A 380 -14.11 24.50 -46.40
C TYR A 380 -12.75 23.88 -46.06
N GLY A 381 -12.15 24.31 -44.95
CA GLY A 381 -10.84 23.87 -44.49
C GLY A 381 -10.77 22.37 -44.22
N GLY A 382 -9.55 21.86 -44.14
CA GLY A 382 -9.25 20.45 -43.94
C GLY A 382 -7.80 20.11 -44.28
N THR A 383 -7.51 18.82 -44.27
CA THR A 383 -6.22 18.23 -44.61
C THR A 383 -6.21 17.79 -46.06
N PHE A 384 -5.27 18.29 -46.84
CA PHE A 384 -5.14 18.01 -48.28
C PHE A 384 -3.80 17.36 -48.58
N VAL A 385 -3.76 16.36 -49.47
CA VAL A 385 -2.52 15.69 -49.88
C VAL A 385 -1.75 16.59 -50.86
N ILE A 386 -0.50 16.91 -50.56
CA ILE A 386 0.38 17.75 -51.42
C ILE A 386 1.31 16.88 -52.25
N SER A 387 1.88 15.84 -51.65
CA SER A 387 2.84 14.96 -52.30
C SER A 387 2.57 13.52 -51.89
N MET A 388 2.89 12.59 -52.79
CA MET A 388 2.77 11.17 -52.50
C MET A 388 3.92 10.76 -51.57
N PRO A 389 3.64 10.12 -50.43
CA PRO A 389 4.70 9.69 -49.53
C PRO A 389 5.57 8.64 -50.22
N GLN A 390 6.89 8.83 -50.19
CA GLN A 390 7.83 7.75 -50.50
C GLN A 390 7.85 6.82 -49.28
N VAL A 391 7.39 5.59 -49.49
CA VAL A 391 7.49 4.52 -48.49
C VAL A 391 8.79 3.81 -48.81
N ASP A 392 9.87 4.28 -48.19
CA ASP A 392 11.17 3.63 -48.30
C ASP A 392 11.11 2.31 -47.54
N GLU A 393 11.07 1.19 -48.25
CA GLU A 393 11.25 -0.17 -47.68
C GLU A 393 12.61 -0.29 -46.94
N SER A 394 13.55 0.63 -47.18
CA SER A 394 14.84 0.77 -46.49
C SER A 394 14.76 1.32 -45.05
N GLU A 395 13.62 1.84 -44.59
CA GLU A 395 13.41 2.05 -43.16
C GLU A 395 13.25 0.73 -42.40
N GLU A 396 12.91 -0.38 -43.07
CA GLU A 396 12.87 -1.72 -42.45
C GLU A 396 14.28 -2.22 -42.12
N THR A 397 15.26 -1.92 -42.98
CA THR A 397 16.63 -2.46 -42.88
C THR A 397 17.53 -1.65 -41.94
N SER A 398 17.25 -0.36 -41.76
CA SER A 398 18.04 0.53 -40.90
C SER A 398 17.81 0.27 -39.40
N PHE A 399 16.62 -0.19 -39.00
CA PHE A 399 16.36 -0.59 -37.61
C PHE A 399 16.74 -2.05 -37.32
N THR A 400 16.79 -2.94 -38.32
CA THR A 400 17.39 -4.28 -38.15
C THR A 400 18.89 -4.22 -37.85
N TRP A 401 19.59 -3.17 -38.31
CA TRP A 401 21.05 -3.10 -38.23
C TRP A 401 21.61 -2.76 -36.84
N LEU A 402 20.79 -2.15 -35.97
CA LEU A 402 21.20 -1.78 -34.60
C LEU A 402 21.07 -2.93 -33.60
N SER A 403 20.42 -4.04 -33.98
CA SER A 403 20.00 -5.07 -33.02
C SER A 403 20.56 -6.48 -33.27
N ILE A 404 21.26 -6.75 -34.39
CA ILE A 404 21.57 -8.14 -34.75
C ILE A 404 23.00 -8.31 -35.32
N ASN A 405 23.83 -8.92 -34.47
CA ASN A 405 24.84 -9.95 -34.78
C ASN A 405 26.22 -9.52 -35.38
N PRO A 406 27.36 -9.83 -34.70
CA PRO A 406 28.72 -9.57 -35.20
C PRO A 406 29.07 -10.20 -36.55
N GLU A 407 28.37 -11.28 -36.93
CA GLU A 407 28.63 -12.01 -38.18
C GLU A 407 28.25 -11.20 -39.43
N HIS A 408 27.21 -10.37 -39.36
CA HIS A 408 26.79 -9.51 -40.49
C HIS A 408 27.79 -8.37 -40.78
N MET A 409 28.56 -7.94 -39.77
CA MET A 409 29.63 -6.94 -39.92
C MET A 409 30.84 -7.44 -40.73
N ALA A 410 31.07 -8.76 -40.77
CA ALA A 410 32.17 -9.34 -41.55
C ALA A 410 31.89 -9.32 -43.05
N VAL A 411 30.64 -9.60 -43.45
CA VAL A 411 30.22 -9.62 -44.86
C VAL A 411 30.25 -8.22 -45.48
N TYR A 412 29.93 -7.17 -44.71
CA TYR A 412 30.03 -5.79 -45.20
C TYR A 412 31.47 -5.31 -45.43
N ARG A 413 32.46 -5.86 -44.71
CA ARG A 413 33.87 -5.52 -44.93
C ARG A 413 34.47 -6.16 -46.18
N THR A 414 33.89 -7.24 -46.68
CA THR A 414 34.38 -7.94 -47.87
C THR A 414 33.86 -7.36 -49.19
N VAL A 415 32.74 -6.63 -49.16
CA VAL A 415 32.11 -6.06 -50.37
C VAL A 415 32.72 -4.71 -50.78
N ASN A 416 33.43 -4.02 -49.86
CA ASN A 416 34.07 -2.72 -50.12
C ASN A 416 35.61 -2.80 -50.23
N LYS A 417 36.13 -3.82 -50.93
CA LYS A 417 37.53 -3.84 -51.39
C LYS A 417 37.63 -4.01 -52.88
#